data_AF-A0AAE3EXM8-F1
#
_entry.id   AF-A0AAE3EXM8-F1
#
_cell.length_a   1.000
_cell.length_b   1.000
_cell.length_c   1.000
_cell.angle_alpha   90.00
_cell.angle_beta   90.00
_cell.angle_gamma   90.00
#
_symmetry.space_group_name_H-M   'P 1'
#
loop_
_entity.id
_entity.type
_entity.pdbx_description
1 polymer ?
#
loop_
_entity_poly.entity_id
_entity_poly.type
_entity_poly.pdbx_seq_one_letter_code
_entity_poly.pdbx_strand_id
1 'polypeptide(L)'
;MSLPPDPPLSTPSLNLFLKVYCPKDGGKYNSVYVDWIEDPKLSRANVTKDTAVVLQARMKQCKALLYAFSENATNSKWMPWELGYFDGIKGTVAVLPISRTSKSSFQGSEYLGIYYFIQIDTVSGTNKTALWVYETASKYIIFDSWLTGNKPIQR
;
A
#
# COMPACT_ATOMS: atom_id res chain seq x y z
N MET A 1 8.61 16.17 17.53
CA MET A 1 8.85 16.02 16.08
C MET A 1 7.49 16.08 15.42
N SER A 2 7.11 17.26 14.94
CA SER A 2 5.77 17.54 14.43
C SER A 2 5.66 17.05 12.99
N LEU A 3 4.55 16.40 12.64
CA LEU A 3 4.27 15.98 11.26
C LEU A 3 4.25 17.22 10.35
N PRO A 4 4.74 17.13 9.10
CA PRO A 4 4.66 18.23 8.16
C PRO A 4 3.19 18.56 7.84
N PRO A 5 2.87 19.83 7.54
CA PRO A 5 1.50 20.26 7.26
C PRO A 5 0.96 19.58 5.99
N ASP A 6 -0.31 19.19 6.02
CA ASP A 6 -1.00 18.59 4.89
C ASP A 6 -1.03 19.55 3.68
N PRO A 7 -0.82 19.05 2.45
CA PRO A 7 -0.87 19.88 1.25
C PRO A 7 -2.30 20.38 0.94
N PRO A 8 -2.45 21.55 0.29
CA PRO A 8 -3.74 22.16 0.02
C PRO A 8 -4.63 21.31 -0.91
N LEU A 9 -5.92 21.27 -0.58
CA LEU A 9 -7.00 20.43 -1.13
C LEU A 9 -7.37 20.66 -2.62
N SER A 10 -6.53 21.29 -3.45
CA SER A 10 -6.86 21.69 -4.82
C SER A 10 -5.96 21.12 -5.92
N THR A 11 -5.20 20.05 -5.68
CA THR A 11 -4.47 19.36 -6.76
C THR A 11 -5.36 18.29 -7.42
N PRO A 12 -5.79 18.45 -8.69
CA PRO A 12 -6.62 17.48 -9.38
C PRO A 12 -5.72 16.35 -9.88
N SER A 13 -5.59 15.27 -9.10
CA SER A 13 -5.11 13.91 -9.42
C SER A 13 -4.24 13.31 -8.30
N LEU A 14 -4.86 13.11 -7.14
CA LEU A 14 -4.37 12.21 -6.09
C LEU A 14 -4.42 10.77 -6.60
N ASN A 15 -3.35 10.29 -7.23
CA ASN A 15 -3.31 8.94 -7.80
C ASN A 15 -2.00 8.18 -7.53
N LEU A 16 -1.42 8.37 -6.35
CA LEU A 16 -0.36 7.50 -5.86
C LEU A 16 -0.31 7.54 -4.33
N PHE A 17 -0.74 6.45 -3.70
CA PHE A 17 -0.43 6.14 -2.30
C PHE A 17 0.26 4.78 -2.30
N LEU A 18 1.39 4.70 -3.00
CA LEU A 18 2.29 3.57 -2.88
C LEU A 18 2.91 3.65 -1.49
N LYS A 19 2.62 2.67 -0.63
CA LYS A 19 3.30 2.50 0.66
C LYS A 19 4.13 1.23 0.58
N VAL A 20 5.36 1.35 0.10
CA VAL A 20 6.23 0.17 0.00
C VAL A 20 7.00 0.01 1.31
N TYR A 21 6.90 -1.16 1.94
CA TYR A 21 7.69 -1.42 3.14
C TYR A 21 9.07 -1.93 2.76
N CYS A 22 10.09 -1.14 3.07
CA CYS A 22 11.49 -1.47 2.81
C CYS A 22 12.21 -1.61 4.17
N PRO A 23 13.09 -2.60 4.34
CA PRO A 23 13.90 -2.69 5.56
C PRO A 23 14.89 -1.52 5.60
N LYS A 24 15.00 -0.82 6.73
CA LYS A 24 16.13 0.09 6.98
C LYS A 24 17.39 -0.69 7.35
N ASP A 25 18.55 -0.06 7.14
CA ASP A 25 19.86 -0.59 7.53
C ASP A 25 19.84 -1.16 8.96
N GLY A 26 20.37 -2.37 9.13
CA GLY A 26 20.37 -3.09 10.40
C GLY A 26 19.09 -3.87 10.72
N GLY A 27 18.09 -3.93 9.82
CA GLY A 27 16.96 -4.87 9.88
C GLY A 27 15.91 -4.62 10.98
N LYS A 28 16.08 -3.57 11.79
CA LYS A 28 15.24 -3.30 12.98
C LYS A 28 13.96 -2.51 12.70
N TYR A 29 13.87 -1.79 11.58
CA TYR A 29 12.71 -0.92 11.29
C TYR A 29 12.26 -1.10 9.85
N ASN A 30 10.94 -1.16 9.64
CA ASN A 30 10.36 -1.10 8.31
C ASN A 30 10.07 0.38 7.97
N SER A 31 10.65 0.91 6.89
CA SER A 31 10.31 2.24 6.36
C SER A 31 9.22 2.12 5.33
N VAL A 32 8.29 3.09 5.33
CA VAL A 32 7.29 3.23 4.27
C VAL A 32 7.84 4.20 3.24
N TYR A 33 8.15 3.71 2.04
CA TYR A 33 8.40 4.58 0.91
C TYR A 33 7.08 5.15 0.42
N VAL A 34 7.05 6.48 0.25
CA VAL A 34 5.90 7.23 -0.25
C VAL A 34 6.40 8.16 -1.35
N ASP A 35 6.00 7.94 -2.59
CA ASP A 35 6.53 8.64 -3.77
C ASP A 35 6.50 10.17 -3.65
N TRP A 36 5.47 10.77 -3.05
CA TRP A 36 5.39 12.23 -2.94
C TRP A 36 6.29 12.83 -1.85
N ILE A 37 6.69 12.02 -0.87
CA ILE A 37 7.55 12.44 0.23
C ILE A 37 9.01 12.26 -0.18
N GLU A 38 9.32 11.10 -0.76
CA GLU A 38 10.68 10.68 -1.05
C GLU A 38 11.18 11.21 -2.40
N ASP A 39 10.31 11.37 -3.40
CA ASP A 39 10.68 11.78 -4.75
C ASP A 39 9.78 12.92 -5.29
N PRO A 40 9.80 14.12 -4.65
CA PRO A 40 8.94 15.26 -5.02
C PRO A 40 9.21 15.81 -6.44
N LYS A 41 10.31 15.41 -7.08
CA LYS A 41 10.68 15.79 -8.45
C LYS A 41 10.01 14.92 -9.53
N LEU A 42 9.37 13.81 -9.16
CA LEU A 42 8.64 12.98 -10.11
C LEU A 42 7.35 13.67 -10.54
N SER A 43 7.36 14.23 -11.75
CA SER A 43 6.17 14.81 -12.36
C SER A 43 5.14 13.70 -12.67
N ARG A 44 4.05 13.68 -11.90
CA ARG A 44 3.01 12.64 -11.99
C ARG A 44 2.15 12.73 -13.25
N ALA A 45 2.20 13.88 -13.93
CA ALA A 45 1.53 14.07 -15.21
C ALA A 45 2.30 13.43 -16.38
N ASN A 46 3.62 13.30 -16.25
CA ASN A 46 4.52 12.82 -17.30
C ASN A 46 5.49 11.81 -16.72
N VAL A 47 5.02 10.58 -16.56
CA VAL A 47 5.88 9.47 -16.21
C VAL A 47 6.67 9.08 -17.46
N THR A 48 7.95 9.45 -17.46
CA THR A 48 8.89 9.11 -18.53
C THR A 48 9.45 7.70 -18.31
N LYS A 49 10.15 7.18 -19.33
CA LYS A 49 10.92 5.94 -19.21
C LYS A 49 11.84 5.94 -17.99
N ASP A 50 12.46 7.07 -17.68
CA ASP A 50 13.40 7.20 -16.56
C ASP A 50 12.69 7.05 -15.21
N THR A 51 11.50 7.66 -15.04
CA THR A 51 10.67 7.48 -13.84
C THR A 51 10.29 6.01 -13.64
N ALA A 52 9.90 5.31 -14.72
CA ALA A 52 9.57 3.90 -14.64
C ALA A 52 10.76 3.05 -14.17
N VAL A 53 11.98 3.33 -14.65
CA VAL A 53 13.21 2.64 -14.22
C VAL A 53 13.49 2.88 -12.73
N VAL A 54 13.30 4.11 -12.25
CA VAL A 54 13.45 4.44 -10.82
C VAL A 54 12.44 3.66 -9.98
N LEU A 55 11.16 3.68 -10.35
CA LEU A 55 10.11 2.96 -9.63
C LEU A 55 10.38 1.44 -9.60
N GLN A 56 10.82 0.85 -10.70
CA GLN A 56 11.21 -0.55 -10.74
C GLN A 56 12.36 -0.86 -9.76
N ALA A 57 13.38 -0.01 -9.71
CA ALA A 57 14.50 -0.17 -8.78
C ALA A 57 14.04 -0.08 -7.32
N ARG A 58 13.15 0.86 -6.99
CA ARG A 58 12.54 0.99 -5.65
C ARG A 58 11.72 -0.24 -5.29
N MET A 59 10.82 -0.69 -6.18
CA MET A 59 9.99 -1.87 -5.97
C MET A 59 10.83 -3.13 -5.66
N LYS A 60 11.96 -3.31 -6.34
CA LYS A 60 12.88 -4.45 -6.08
C LYS A 60 13.51 -4.44 -4.69
N GLN A 61 13.74 -3.26 -4.11
CA GLN A 61 14.37 -3.07 -2.80
C GLN A 61 13.41 -3.34 -1.63
N CYS A 62 12.11 -3.40 -1.90
CA CYS A 62 11.12 -3.49 -0.84
C CYS A 62 10.50 -4.88 -0.74
N LYS A 63 9.89 -5.15 0.42
CA LYS A 63 9.40 -6.48 0.80
C LYS A 63 7.95 -6.72 0.40
N ALA A 64 7.13 -5.69 0.46
CA ALA A 64 5.71 -5.79 0.20
C ALA A 64 5.15 -4.48 -0.37
N LEU A 65 4.12 -4.64 -1.20
CA LEU A 65 3.35 -3.56 -1.79
C LEU A 65 2.04 -3.39 -1.03
N LEU A 66 1.87 -2.22 -0.39
CA LEU A 66 0.54 -1.74 -0.03
C LEU A 66 -0.08 -0.98 -1.20
N TYR A 67 -1.09 -1.58 -1.80
CA TYR A 67 -1.83 -0.99 -2.90
C TYR A 67 -3.02 -0.19 -2.35
N ALA A 68 -2.80 1.10 -2.09
CA ALA A 68 -3.86 1.91 -1.50
C ALA A 68 -4.85 2.40 -2.57
N PHE A 69 -6.06 1.83 -2.56
CA PHE A 69 -7.07 2.04 -3.60
C PHE A 69 -8.19 2.93 -3.08
N SER A 70 -8.47 4.01 -3.80
CA SER A 70 -9.61 4.90 -3.58
C SER A 70 -10.46 4.99 -4.84
N GLU A 71 -11.65 5.59 -4.77
CA GLU A 71 -12.53 5.77 -5.93
C GLU A 71 -11.84 6.48 -7.10
N ASN A 72 -10.89 7.39 -6.83
CA ASN A 72 -10.13 8.10 -7.86
C ASN A 72 -8.99 7.27 -8.49
N ALA A 73 -8.55 6.20 -7.82
CA ALA A 73 -7.42 5.37 -8.25
C ALA A 73 -7.70 4.67 -9.60
N THR A 74 -8.98 4.46 -9.94
CA THR A 74 -9.43 3.90 -11.22
C THR A 74 -9.02 4.74 -12.43
N ASN A 75 -8.79 6.04 -12.25
CA ASN A 75 -8.36 6.95 -13.32
C ASN A 75 -6.83 6.93 -13.56
N SER A 76 -6.06 6.16 -12.77
CA SER A 76 -4.61 6.08 -12.91
C SER A 76 -4.20 4.98 -13.89
N LYS A 77 -3.50 5.36 -14.96
CA LYS A 77 -2.87 4.39 -15.88
C LYS A 77 -1.70 3.63 -15.25
N TRP A 78 -1.10 4.17 -14.20
CA TRP A 78 0.10 3.63 -13.57
C TRP A 78 -0.19 2.64 -12.47
N MET A 79 -1.29 2.82 -11.73
CA MET A 79 -1.65 1.95 -10.61
C MET A 79 -1.74 0.46 -11.02
N PRO A 80 -2.44 0.08 -12.13
CA PRO A 80 -2.44 -1.31 -12.59
C PRO A 80 -1.05 -1.81 -13.05
N TRP A 81 -0.21 -0.92 -13.61
CA TRP A 81 1.13 -1.29 -14.05
C TRP A 81 2.06 -1.57 -12.86
N GLU A 82 2.06 -0.72 -11.84
CA GLU A 82 2.84 -0.91 -10.62
C GLU A 82 2.42 -2.19 -9.89
N LEU A 83 1.11 -2.40 -9.79
CA LEU A 83 0.53 -3.61 -9.23
C LEU A 83 1.02 -4.86 -9.96
N GLY A 84 0.84 -4.90 -11.29
CA GLY A 84 1.26 -6.05 -12.09
C GLY A 84 2.76 -6.29 -12.08
N TYR A 85 3.57 -5.22 -12.11
CA TYR A 85 5.03 -5.35 -12.02
C TYR A 85 5.45 -5.94 -10.68
N PHE A 86 4.97 -5.37 -9.56
CA PHE A 86 5.34 -5.83 -8.22
C PHE A 86 4.84 -7.24 -7.94
N ASP A 87 3.60 -7.55 -8.30
CA ASP A 87 3.03 -8.89 -8.16
C ASP A 87 3.89 -9.92 -8.91
N GLY A 88 4.27 -9.61 -10.16
CA GLY A 88 5.14 -10.48 -10.96
C GLY A 88 6.54 -10.71 -10.38
N ILE A 89 7.11 -9.76 -9.61
CA ILE A 89 8.47 -9.90 -9.05
C ILE A 89 8.52 -10.41 -7.60
N LYS A 90 7.46 -10.22 -6.82
CA LYS A 90 7.45 -10.50 -5.37
C LYS A 90 6.19 -11.24 -4.88
N GLY A 91 5.02 -10.97 -5.47
CA GLY A 91 3.74 -11.55 -5.05
C GLY A 91 3.22 -11.12 -3.67
N THR A 92 3.99 -10.34 -2.89
CA THR A 92 3.60 -9.84 -1.58
C THR A 92 2.86 -8.52 -1.69
N VAL A 93 1.59 -8.61 -2.09
CA VAL A 93 0.71 -7.46 -2.31
C VAL A 93 -0.48 -7.52 -1.36
N ALA A 94 -0.84 -6.37 -0.78
CA ALA A 94 -2.07 -6.20 -0.02
C ALA A 94 -2.75 -4.87 -0.37
N VAL A 95 -4.06 -4.90 -0.54
CA VAL A 95 -4.90 -3.75 -0.89
C VAL A 95 -5.30 -3.01 0.37
N LEU A 96 -5.04 -1.71 0.41
CA LEU A 96 -5.50 -0.82 1.47
C LEU A 96 -6.65 0.03 0.93
N PRO A 97 -7.93 -0.32 1.21
CA PRO A 97 -9.04 0.49 0.76
C PRO A 97 -9.06 1.84 1.47
N ILE A 98 -8.93 2.93 0.72
CA ILE A 98 -9.07 4.31 1.21
C ILE A 98 -10.48 4.77 0.85
N SER A 99 -11.41 4.65 1.80
CA SER A 99 -12.74 5.24 1.70
C SER A 99 -12.86 6.47 2.58
N ARG A 100 -13.48 7.54 2.06
CA ARG A 100 -13.85 8.73 2.86
C ARG A 100 -15.12 8.50 3.70
N THR A 101 -15.88 7.44 3.40
CA THR A 101 -17.12 7.11 4.09
C THR A 101 -17.01 5.72 4.70
N SER A 102 -17.58 5.55 5.89
CA SER A 102 -17.66 4.30 6.66
C SER A 102 -18.55 3.23 6.00
N LYS A 103 -18.61 3.19 4.66
CA LYS A 103 -19.30 2.15 3.92
C LYS A 103 -18.49 0.85 4.02
N SER A 104 -19.10 -0.12 4.67
CA SER A 104 -18.56 -1.42 5.07
C SER A 104 -18.28 -2.38 3.93
N SER A 105 -18.54 -2.00 2.67
CA SER A 105 -18.32 -2.82 1.50
C SER A 105 -17.43 -2.09 0.50
N PHE A 106 -16.12 -2.30 0.62
CA PHE A 106 -15.20 -1.95 -0.45
C PHE A 106 -15.50 -2.83 -1.67
N GLN A 107 -16.23 -2.30 -2.65
CA GLN A 107 -16.30 -2.84 -3.99
C GLN A 107 -15.10 -2.34 -4.78
N GLY A 108 -13.93 -2.94 -4.52
CA GLY A 108 -12.77 -2.76 -5.40
C GLY A 108 -13.07 -3.27 -6.81
N SER A 109 -12.21 -2.95 -7.77
CA SER A 109 -12.24 -3.61 -9.08
C SER A 109 -12.14 -5.13 -8.90
N GLU A 110 -12.90 -5.93 -9.65
CA GLU A 110 -13.01 -7.40 -9.47
C GLU A 110 -11.64 -8.11 -9.38
N TYR A 111 -10.65 -7.63 -10.16
CA TYR A 111 -9.30 -8.18 -10.16
C TYR A 111 -8.53 -7.96 -8.84
N LEU A 112 -8.91 -6.98 -8.02
CA LEU A 112 -8.28 -6.76 -6.71
C LEU A 112 -8.66 -7.82 -5.68
N GLY A 113 -9.73 -8.58 -5.93
CA GLY A 113 -10.19 -9.64 -5.04
C GLY A 113 -9.22 -10.82 -4.91
N ILE A 114 -8.20 -10.92 -5.76
CA ILE A 114 -7.14 -11.94 -5.64
C ILE A 114 -6.11 -11.61 -4.57
N TYR A 115 -6.07 -10.36 -4.09
CA TYR A 115 -5.10 -9.89 -3.11
C TYR A 115 -5.68 -9.84 -1.71
N TYR A 116 -4.80 -9.89 -0.71
CA TYR A 116 -5.18 -9.62 0.67
C TYR A 116 -5.64 -8.18 0.85
N PHE A 117 -6.46 -7.94 1.87
CA PHE A 117 -6.94 -6.59 2.23
C PHE A 117 -6.48 -6.20 3.62
N ILE A 118 -6.19 -4.92 3.80
CA ILE A 118 -5.71 -4.38 5.07
C ILE A 118 -6.78 -3.58 5.77
N GLN A 119 -6.92 -3.84 7.06
CA GLN A 119 -7.75 -3.07 7.97
C GLN A 119 -6.98 -2.72 9.24
N ILE A 120 -7.41 -1.63 9.87
CA ILE A 120 -6.92 -1.22 11.19
C ILE A 120 -7.94 -1.73 12.19
N ASP A 121 -7.50 -2.60 13.10
CA ASP A 121 -8.37 -3.15 14.14
C ASP A 121 -7.60 -3.27 15.47
N THR A 122 -8.34 -3.39 16.57
CA THR A 122 -7.83 -3.46 17.92
C THR A 122 -7.24 -4.84 18.19
N VAL A 123 -6.07 -4.88 18.84
CA VAL A 123 -5.45 -6.14 19.26
C VAL A 123 -6.20 -6.67 20.48
N SER A 124 -6.75 -7.89 20.37
CA SER A 124 -7.54 -8.55 21.41
C SER A 124 -6.87 -8.47 22.78
N GLY A 125 -7.61 -7.98 23.79
CA GLY A 125 -7.10 -7.82 25.15
C GLY A 125 -6.28 -6.56 25.39
N THR A 126 -6.20 -5.63 24.44
CA THR A 126 -5.50 -4.34 24.59
C THR A 126 -6.31 -3.18 24.00
N ASN A 127 -5.99 -1.94 24.38
CA ASN A 127 -6.52 -0.73 23.73
C ASN A 127 -5.65 -0.24 22.55
N LYS A 128 -4.77 -1.10 22.02
CA LYS A 128 -3.86 -0.75 20.92
C LYS A 128 -4.45 -1.19 19.59
N THR A 129 -4.36 -0.34 18.59
CA THR A 129 -4.70 -0.68 17.21
C THR A 129 -3.46 -1.19 16.47
N ALA A 130 -3.69 -2.13 15.54
CA ALA A 130 -2.66 -2.66 14.66
C ALA A 130 -3.21 -2.78 13.23
N LEU A 131 -2.29 -2.91 12.28
CA LEU A 131 -2.63 -3.28 10.91
C LEU A 131 -2.80 -4.80 10.84
N TRP A 132 -3.86 -5.23 10.17
CA TRP A 132 -4.22 -6.63 9.97
C TRP A 132 -4.39 -6.90 8.48
N VAL A 133 -3.88 -8.05 8.05
CA VAL A 133 -3.95 -8.53 6.66
C VAL A 133 -4.97 -9.67 6.61
N TYR A 134 -6.03 -9.47 5.85
CA TYR A 134 -7.15 -10.40 5.71
C TYR A 134 -7.13 -11.06 4.34
N GLU A 135 -7.40 -12.36 4.31
CA GLU A 135 -7.77 -13.11 3.11
C GLU A 135 -9.29 -13.27 3.02
N THR A 136 -9.93 -13.46 4.17
CA THR A 136 -11.38 -13.46 4.35
C THR A 136 -11.70 -12.82 5.71
N ALA A 137 -12.97 -12.56 5.99
CA ALA A 137 -13.39 -11.97 7.28
C ALA A 137 -12.93 -12.77 8.52
N SER A 138 -12.70 -14.07 8.37
CA SER A 138 -12.30 -14.98 9.45
C SER A 138 -10.89 -15.57 9.27
N LYS A 139 -10.16 -15.17 8.22
CA LYS A 139 -8.79 -15.61 7.94
C LYS A 139 -7.87 -14.41 7.83
N TYR A 140 -7.11 -14.13 8.88
CA TYR A 140 -6.30 -12.92 9.00
C TYR A 140 -5.02 -13.12 9.83
N ILE A 141 -4.09 -12.18 9.69
CA ILE A 141 -2.82 -12.16 10.41
C ILE A 141 -2.39 -10.72 10.70
N ILE A 142 -1.63 -10.51 11.76
CA ILE A 142 -1.03 -9.20 12.05
C ILE A 142 -0.01 -8.84 10.96
N PHE A 143 0.00 -7.58 10.54
CA PHE A 143 0.78 -7.09 9.41
C PHE A 143 2.28 -7.39 9.52
N ASP A 144 2.87 -7.24 10.71
CA ASP A 144 4.29 -7.52 10.92
C ASP A 144 4.64 -9.00 10.67
N SER A 145 3.76 -9.93 11.05
CA SER A 145 3.95 -11.35 10.78
C SER A 145 3.74 -11.70 9.31
N TRP A 146 2.88 -10.95 8.60
CA TRP A 146 2.74 -11.10 7.15
C TRP A 146 4.01 -10.67 6.41
N LEU A 147 4.66 -9.59 6.85
CA LEU A 147 5.93 -9.13 6.29
C LEU A 147 7.10 -10.12 6.46
N THR A 148 7.00 -11.06 7.40
CA THR A 148 8.00 -12.13 7.58
C THR A 148 7.70 -13.38 6.74
N GLY A 149 6.64 -13.36 5.93
CA GLY A 149 6.26 -14.44 5.01
C GLY A 149 5.19 -15.38 5.55
N ASN A 150 4.63 -15.12 6.74
CA ASN A 150 3.52 -15.91 7.26
C ASN A 150 2.22 -15.55 6.53
N LYS A 151 1.35 -16.55 6.36
CA LYS A 151 0.05 -16.36 5.69
C LYS A 151 -1.08 -16.19 6.71
N PRO A 152 -2.18 -15.50 6.33
CA PRO A 152 -3.41 -15.45 7.11
C PRO A 152 -3.86 -16.83 7.61
N ILE A 153 -4.22 -16.92 8.88
CA ILE A 153 -4.73 -18.14 9.52
C ILE A 153 -6.20 -17.98 9.89
N GLN A 154 -6.95 -19.06 9.81
CA GLN A 154 -8.35 -19.11 10.22
C GLN A 154 -8.43 -18.91 11.74
N ARG A 155 -9.30 -18.00 12.19
CA ARG A 155 -9.57 -17.74 13.60
C ARG A 155 -11.07 -17.74 13.90
#